data_AF-D9R5V1-F1
#
_entry.id   AF-D9R5V1-F1
#
_cell.length_a   1.000
_cell.length_b   1.000
_cell.length_c   1.000
_cell.angle_alpha   90.00
_cell.angle_beta   90.00
_cell.angle_gamma   90.00
#
_symmetry.space_group_name_H-M   'P 1'
#
loop_
_entity.id
_entity.type
_entity.pdbx_description
1 polymer ?
#
loop_
_entity_poly.entity_id
_entity_poly.type
_entity_poly.pdbx_seq_one_letter_code
_entity_poly.pdbx_strand_id
1 'polypeptide(L)'
;MNFIEYAESVRENILDYLPQEYQDTEVHINKVNKNNGLELTAISLRGKENISPNIYLEPFFQKYQDGMTLEESLKSISGVYQREMNRIPVFPIEGFTYDNIKDKLYVTLVNAEKNEKMLEDLPHKNYEDLASVYRIQVMVSPDNRGSIAIHNSHLKMFGVDIDTLHEQAMTNMKQMLPYFFESLNEILAEMMGGLPEEFMVLGAEISPMWVLSNSEKMQGASYMLDDTVLQDISDRIGGNLIILPSSVHECIILREDENMNKSGTAGELSKR
;
A
#
# COMPACT_ATOMS: atom_id res chain seq x y z
N MET A 1 -11.53 27.67 -13.29
CA MET A 1 -12.50 26.58 -13.06
C MET A 1 -12.25 26.02 -11.68
N ASN A 2 -13.30 25.69 -10.93
CA ASN A 2 -13.16 24.88 -9.71
C ASN A 2 -12.87 23.41 -10.09
N PHE A 3 -12.60 22.56 -9.10
CA PHE A 3 -12.22 21.16 -9.37
C PHE A 3 -13.31 20.36 -10.09
N ILE A 4 -14.58 20.55 -9.72
CA ILE A 4 -15.72 19.83 -10.32
C ILE A 4 -15.88 20.24 -11.78
N GLU A 5 -15.85 21.54 -12.07
CA GLU A 5 -15.90 22.08 -13.44
C GLU A 5 -14.72 21.58 -14.28
N TYR A 6 -13.53 21.52 -13.69
CA TYR A 6 -12.33 21.01 -14.35
C TYR A 6 -12.47 19.53 -14.67
N ALA A 7 -12.93 18.71 -13.72
CA ALA A 7 -13.12 17.28 -13.92
C ALA A 7 -14.15 17.01 -15.04
N GLU A 8 -15.28 17.70 -15.03
CA GLU A 8 -16.28 17.62 -16.10
C GLU A 8 -15.71 18.06 -17.46
N SER A 9 -14.94 19.15 -17.49
CA SER A 9 -14.26 19.58 -18.73
C SER A 9 -13.28 18.53 -19.24
N VAL A 10 -12.57 17.83 -18.35
CA VAL A 10 -11.71 16.71 -18.75
C VAL A 10 -12.57 15.57 -19.32
N ARG A 11 -13.66 15.17 -18.64
CA ARG A 11 -14.56 14.10 -19.09
C ARG A 11 -15.12 14.36 -20.48
N GLU A 12 -15.56 15.58 -20.76
CA GLU A 12 -16.20 15.95 -22.02
C GLU A 12 -15.22 16.00 -23.20
N ASN A 13 -13.95 16.34 -22.95
CA ASN A 13 -12.99 16.64 -24.02
C ASN A 13 -11.87 15.59 -24.16
N ILE A 14 -11.70 14.64 -23.23
CA ILE A 14 -10.53 13.72 -23.25
C ILE A 14 -10.44 12.85 -24.50
N LEU A 15 -11.58 12.48 -25.09
CA LEU A 15 -11.61 11.63 -26.29
C LEU A 15 -10.95 12.31 -27.49
N ASP A 16 -11.04 13.63 -27.62
CA ASP A 16 -10.41 14.40 -28.71
C ASP A 16 -8.87 14.33 -28.69
N TYR A 17 -8.30 13.93 -27.55
CA TYR A 17 -6.85 13.82 -27.32
C TYR A 17 -6.36 12.37 -27.33
N LEU A 18 -7.24 11.41 -27.63
CA LEU A 18 -6.91 9.99 -27.70
C LEU A 18 -6.94 9.46 -29.13
N PRO A 19 -6.11 8.43 -29.44
CA PRO A 19 -6.14 7.75 -30.74
C PRO A 19 -7.53 7.23 -31.12
N GLN A 20 -7.76 7.02 -32.43
CA GLN A 20 -9.05 6.60 -32.99
C GLN A 20 -9.61 5.32 -32.36
N GLU A 21 -8.75 4.41 -31.91
CA GLU A 21 -9.14 3.14 -31.28
C GLU A 21 -9.88 3.31 -29.93
N TYR A 22 -9.79 4.47 -29.28
CA TYR A 22 -10.46 4.77 -28.00
C TYR A 22 -11.74 5.59 -28.15
N GLN A 23 -12.15 5.97 -29.36
CA GLN A 23 -13.29 6.87 -29.58
C GLN A 23 -14.64 6.25 -29.16
N ASP A 24 -14.73 4.92 -29.16
CA ASP A 24 -15.92 4.18 -28.73
C ASP A 24 -15.92 3.87 -27.22
N THR A 25 -15.01 4.46 -26.43
CA THR A 25 -14.93 4.21 -24.98
C THR A 25 -15.89 5.11 -24.20
N GLU A 26 -16.47 4.57 -23.12
CA GLU A 26 -17.27 5.33 -22.18
C GLU A 26 -16.37 5.99 -21.14
N VAL A 27 -16.45 7.31 -21.01
CA VAL A 27 -15.65 8.09 -20.06
C VAL A 27 -16.39 8.20 -18.74
N HIS A 28 -15.79 7.67 -17.68
CA HIS A 28 -16.34 7.72 -16.33
C HIS A 28 -15.47 8.57 -15.41
N ILE A 29 -16.13 9.34 -14.56
CA ILE A 29 -15.52 9.91 -13.36
C ILE A 29 -16.02 9.09 -12.16
N ASN A 30 -15.09 8.58 -11.36
CA ASN A 30 -15.41 7.79 -10.18
C ASN A 30 -14.57 8.22 -8.97
N LYS A 31 -15.18 8.17 -7.80
CA LYS A 31 -14.50 8.35 -6.51
C LYS A 31 -13.81 7.05 -6.11
N VAL A 32 -12.59 7.14 -5.63
CA VAL A 32 -11.76 6.01 -5.21
C VAL A 32 -11.25 6.28 -3.79
N ASN A 33 -11.60 5.41 -2.85
CA ASN A 33 -11.05 5.47 -1.50
C ASN A 33 -9.63 4.88 -1.52
N LYS A 34 -8.67 5.63 -0.99
CA LYS A 34 -7.28 5.24 -0.77
C LYS A 34 -7.04 5.08 0.73
N ASN A 35 -5.85 4.58 1.07
CA ASN A 35 -5.47 4.35 2.45
C ASN A 35 -5.63 5.64 3.30
N ASN A 36 -6.00 5.45 4.56
CA ASN A 36 -6.24 6.50 5.55
C ASN A 36 -7.38 7.47 5.18
N GLY A 37 -8.42 6.95 4.51
CA GLY A 37 -9.65 7.70 4.22
C GLY A 37 -9.50 8.76 3.13
N LEU A 38 -8.38 8.78 2.41
CA LEU A 38 -8.16 9.69 1.30
C LEU A 38 -9.06 9.32 0.12
N GLU A 39 -10.06 10.13 -0.18
CA GLU A 39 -10.91 9.96 -1.36
C GLU A 39 -10.35 10.79 -2.53
N LEU A 40 -10.11 10.14 -3.68
CA LEU A 40 -9.65 10.78 -4.91
C LEU A 40 -10.67 10.60 -6.03
N THR A 41 -10.67 11.52 -6.98
CA THR A 41 -11.51 11.52 -8.18
C THR A 41 -10.68 11.05 -9.35
N ALA A 42 -11.01 9.88 -9.89
CA ALA A 42 -10.34 9.30 -11.03
C ALA A 42 -11.19 9.41 -12.29
N ILE A 43 -10.52 9.60 -13.43
CA ILE A 43 -11.08 9.33 -14.75
C ILE A 43 -10.69 7.91 -15.18
N SER A 44 -11.65 7.17 -15.72
CA SER A 44 -11.45 5.85 -16.33
C SER A 44 -12.20 5.78 -17.67
N LEU A 45 -11.63 5.07 -18.64
CA LEU A 45 -12.21 4.94 -19.98
C LEU A 45 -12.50 3.46 -20.23
N ARG A 46 -13.78 3.12 -20.28
CA ARG A 46 -14.23 1.73 -20.40
C ARG A 46 -14.57 1.43 -21.85
N GLY A 47 -13.75 0.58 -22.46
CA GLY A 47 -13.97 0.07 -23.80
C GLY A 47 -14.41 -1.39 -23.78
N LYS A 48 -13.94 -2.16 -24.78
CA LYS A 48 -14.12 -3.62 -24.85
C LYS A 48 -13.24 -4.37 -23.85
N GLU A 49 -12.17 -3.73 -23.39
CA GLU A 49 -11.23 -4.29 -22.42
C GLU A 49 -11.86 -4.32 -21.03
N ASN A 50 -11.56 -5.39 -20.28
CA ASN A 50 -12.08 -5.56 -18.93
C ASN A 50 -11.27 -4.80 -17.86
N ILE A 51 -10.14 -4.23 -18.23
CA ILE A 51 -9.25 -3.48 -17.34
C ILE A 51 -9.08 -2.08 -17.91
N SER A 52 -9.30 -1.07 -17.07
CA SER A 52 -9.00 0.34 -17.38
C SER A 52 -8.19 0.94 -16.23
N PRO A 53 -7.18 1.77 -16.52
CA PRO A 53 -6.51 2.55 -15.49
C PRO A 53 -7.49 3.54 -14.86
N ASN A 54 -7.27 3.81 -13.57
CA ASN A 54 -7.86 4.95 -12.85
C ASN A 54 -6.80 6.06 -12.79
N ILE A 55 -7.05 7.17 -13.47
CA ILE A 55 -6.13 8.32 -13.49
C ILE A 55 -6.69 9.40 -12.56
N TYR A 56 -6.04 9.64 -11.43
CA TYR A 56 -6.48 10.65 -10.46
C TYR A 56 -6.31 12.06 -11.04
N LEU A 57 -7.34 12.90 -10.89
CA LEU A 57 -7.39 14.23 -11.48
C LEU A 57 -6.75 15.31 -10.60
N GLU A 58 -6.64 15.08 -9.28
CA GLU A 58 -6.10 16.04 -8.33
C GLU A 58 -4.68 16.53 -8.69
N PRO A 59 -3.72 15.67 -9.07
CA PRO A 59 -2.38 16.14 -9.44
C PRO A 59 -2.37 17.00 -10.71
N PHE A 60 -3.28 16.75 -11.65
CA PHE A 60 -3.40 17.54 -12.87
C PHE A 60 -4.12 18.86 -12.62
N PHE A 61 -5.12 18.85 -11.73
CA PHE A 61 -5.80 20.06 -11.31
C PHE A 61 -4.85 21.00 -10.55
N GLN A 62 -4.00 20.48 -9.66
CA GLN A 62 -2.99 21.29 -8.99
C GLN A 62 -2.07 21.98 -10.02
N LYS A 63 -1.56 21.24 -11.01
CA LYS A 63 -0.76 21.82 -12.09
C LYS A 63 -1.52 22.85 -12.92
N TYR A 64 -2.81 22.62 -13.16
CA TYR A 64 -3.69 23.59 -13.83
C TYR A 64 -3.83 24.88 -13.01
N GLN A 65 -3.96 24.78 -11.68
CA GLN A 65 -3.96 25.94 -10.80
C GLN A 65 -2.61 26.68 -10.81
N ASP A 66 -1.52 25.96 -11.04
CA ASP A 66 -0.15 26.51 -11.13
C ASP A 66 0.16 27.08 -12.54
N GLY A 67 -0.80 27.12 -13.46
CA GLY A 67 -0.70 27.78 -14.76
C GLY A 67 -0.67 26.85 -15.98
N MET A 68 -0.76 25.53 -15.81
CA MET A 68 -0.96 24.60 -16.92
C MET A 68 -2.32 24.86 -17.58
N THR A 69 -2.38 24.88 -18.91
CA THR A 69 -3.63 25.03 -19.65
C THR A 69 -4.47 23.74 -19.62
N LEU A 70 -5.78 23.86 -19.89
CA LEU A 70 -6.65 22.69 -20.01
C LEU A 70 -6.18 21.73 -21.13
N GLU A 71 -5.75 22.27 -22.27
CA GLU A 71 -5.22 21.49 -23.39
C GLU A 71 -3.98 20.67 -23.00
N GLU A 72 -3.01 21.28 -22.31
CA GLU A 72 -1.82 20.57 -21.82
C GLU A 72 -2.18 19.49 -20.80
N SER A 73 -3.21 19.74 -19.99
CA SER A 73 -3.73 18.79 -19.04
C SER A 73 -4.34 17.56 -19.72
N LEU A 74 -5.19 17.77 -20.74
CA LEU A 74 -5.80 16.72 -21.56
C LEU A 74 -4.73 15.88 -22.30
N LYS A 75 -3.71 16.53 -22.86
CA LYS A 75 -2.53 15.84 -23.45
C LYS A 75 -1.76 15.01 -22.43
N SER A 76 -1.61 15.53 -21.21
CA SER A 76 -0.90 14.81 -20.14
C SER A 76 -1.69 13.58 -19.66
N ILE A 77 -3.00 13.73 -19.46
CA ILE A 77 -3.91 12.66 -19.03
C ILE A 77 -3.99 11.58 -20.11
N SER A 78 -4.19 11.95 -21.38
CA SER A 78 -4.21 11.00 -22.51
C SER A 78 -2.88 10.25 -22.69
N GLY A 79 -1.75 10.93 -22.49
CA GLY A 79 -0.43 10.29 -22.52
C GLY A 79 -0.22 9.29 -21.37
N VAL A 80 -0.74 9.61 -20.18
CA VAL A 80 -0.75 8.66 -19.04
C VAL A 80 -1.62 7.47 -19.36
N TYR A 81 -2.85 7.69 -19.84
CA TYR A 81 -3.78 6.63 -20.20
C TYR A 81 -3.17 5.63 -21.19
N GLN A 82 -2.64 6.12 -22.32
CA GLN A 82 -2.02 5.27 -23.34
C GLN A 82 -0.82 4.49 -22.80
N ARG A 83 0.03 5.14 -21.99
CA ARG A 83 1.18 4.47 -21.38
C ARG A 83 0.74 3.35 -20.44
N GLU A 84 -0.27 3.59 -19.60
CA GLU A 84 -0.74 2.57 -18.65
C GLU A 84 -1.47 1.44 -19.38
N MET A 85 -2.29 1.73 -20.40
CA MET A 85 -2.92 0.70 -21.24
C MET A 85 -1.88 -0.24 -21.88
N ASN A 86 -0.78 0.32 -22.40
CA ASN A 86 0.32 -0.47 -22.97
C ASN A 86 1.10 -1.31 -21.94
N ARG A 87 0.93 -1.03 -20.65
CA ARG A 87 1.58 -1.74 -19.55
C ARG A 87 0.65 -2.73 -18.86
N ILE A 88 -0.64 -2.76 -19.19
CA ILE A 88 -1.56 -3.72 -18.60
C ILE A 88 -1.06 -5.12 -18.97
N PRO A 89 -0.67 -5.94 -17.98
CA PRO A 89 -0.30 -7.31 -18.28
C PRO A 89 -1.53 -8.03 -18.88
N VAL A 90 -1.29 -8.93 -19.83
CA VAL A 90 -2.34 -9.85 -20.31
C VAL A 90 -2.72 -10.75 -19.14
N PHE A 91 -3.66 -10.29 -18.32
CA PHE A 91 -4.20 -11.04 -17.21
C PHE A 91 -5.59 -11.54 -17.62
N PRO A 92 -5.70 -12.77 -18.18
CA PRO A 92 -6.99 -13.30 -18.56
C PRO A 92 -7.85 -13.42 -17.30
N ILE A 93 -9.04 -12.84 -17.32
CA ILE A 93 -10.00 -12.93 -16.20
C ILE A 93 -10.33 -14.39 -15.86
N GLU A 94 -10.35 -15.25 -16.87
CA GLU A 94 -10.51 -16.70 -16.73
C GLU A 94 -9.43 -17.32 -15.83
N GLY A 95 -8.25 -16.69 -15.75
CA GLY A 95 -7.16 -17.07 -14.87
C GLY A 95 -7.31 -16.57 -13.44
N PHE A 96 -8.31 -15.72 -13.13
CA PHE A 96 -8.57 -15.20 -11.78
C PHE A 96 -9.38 -16.18 -10.93
N THR A 97 -8.86 -17.40 -10.79
CA THR A 97 -9.39 -18.44 -9.91
C THR A 97 -8.51 -18.57 -8.68
N TYR A 98 -9.06 -19.02 -7.56
CA TYR A 98 -8.31 -19.18 -6.31
C TYR A 98 -7.05 -20.02 -6.50
N ASP A 99 -7.14 -21.16 -7.19
CA ASP A 99 -5.99 -22.04 -7.42
C ASP A 99 -4.83 -21.37 -8.16
N ASN A 100 -5.11 -20.42 -9.05
CA ASN A 100 -4.08 -19.72 -9.82
C ASN A 100 -3.45 -18.54 -9.06
N ILE A 101 -4.15 -17.99 -8.06
CA ILE A 101 -3.72 -16.79 -7.34
C ILE A 101 -3.26 -17.06 -5.90
N LYS A 102 -3.63 -18.21 -5.32
CA LYS A 102 -3.49 -18.45 -3.89
C LYS A 102 -2.04 -18.37 -3.41
N ASP A 103 -1.08 -18.78 -4.23
CA ASP A 103 0.36 -18.74 -3.90
C ASP A 103 0.98 -17.34 -4.02
N LYS A 104 0.20 -16.34 -4.47
CA LYS A 104 0.62 -14.94 -4.62
C LYS A 104 -0.06 -14.02 -3.62
N LEU A 105 -0.90 -14.57 -2.74
CA LEU A 105 -1.58 -13.84 -1.69
C LEU A 105 -0.60 -13.38 -0.63
N TYR A 106 -0.78 -12.19 -0.10
CA TYR A 106 -0.02 -11.68 1.03
C TYR A 106 -0.86 -10.72 1.88
N VAL A 107 -0.46 -10.57 3.14
CA VAL A 107 -1.15 -9.72 4.12
C VAL A 107 -0.52 -8.34 4.17
N THR A 108 -1.36 -7.32 4.32
CA THR A 108 -0.95 -5.93 4.57
C THR A 108 -1.77 -5.36 5.72
N LEU A 109 -1.26 -4.32 6.38
CA LEU A 109 -1.95 -3.64 7.47
C LEU A 109 -2.41 -2.25 7.04
N VAL A 110 -3.58 -1.86 7.55
CA VAL A 110 -4.13 -0.51 7.45
C VAL A 110 -4.69 -0.09 8.82
N ASN A 111 -4.80 1.21 9.08
CA ASN A 111 -5.50 1.68 10.28
C ASN A 111 -7.01 1.42 10.12
N ALA A 112 -7.64 0.76 11.10
CA ALA A 112 -9.01 0.29 11.00
C ALA A 112 -10.01 1.45 10.91
N GLU A 113 -9.91 2.42 11.83
CA GLU A 113 -10.83 3.56 11.91
C GLU A 113 -10.75 4.43 10.65
N LYS A 114 -9.54 4.83 10.25
CA LYS A 114 -9.34 5.70 9.08
C LYS A 114 -9.75 5.04 7.77
N ASN A 115 -9.92 3.72 7.75
CA ASN A 115 -10.24 2.96 6.54
C ASN A 115 -11.60 2.25 6.60
N GLU A 116 -12.48 2.60 7.55
CA GLU A 116 -13.79 1.94 7.75
C GLU A 116 -14.57 1.72 6.44
N LYS A 117 -14.74 2.79 5.64
CA LYS A 117 -15.43 2.73 4.34
C LYS A 117 -14.75 1.80 3.32
N MET A 118 -13.43 1.68 3.35
CA MET A 118 -12.71 0.72 2.49
C MET A 118 -12.90 -0.72 2.99
N LEU A 119 -12.92 -0.91 4.31
CA LEU A 119 -13.08 -2.21 4.96
C LEU A 119 -14.48 -2.82 4.83
N GLU A 120 -15.50 -2.03 4.46
CA GLU A 120 -16.83 -2.55 4.10
C GLU A 120 -16.77 -3.54 2.91
N ASP A 121 -15.84 -3.33 1.98
CA ASP A 121 -15.70 -4.14 0.76
C ASP A 121 -14.44 -5.03 0.77
N LEU A 122 -13.51 -4.81 1.70
CA LEU A 122 -12.34 -5.66 1.86
C LEU A 122 -12.53 -6.69 2.99
N PRO A 123 -12.22 -7.98 2.76
CA PRO A 123 -12.14 -8.96 3.82
C PRO A 123 -11.00 -8.58 4.76
N HIS A 124 -11.25 -8.55 6.06
CA HIS A 124 -10.26 -8.12 7.05
C HIS A 124 -10.39 -8.82 8.41
N LYS A 125 -9.27 -8.90 9.14
CA LYS A 125 -9.26 -9.23 10.57
C LYS A 125 -8.69 -8.05 11.35
N ASN A 126 -9.37 -7.67 12.43
CA ASN A 126 -8.93 -6.57 13.29
C ASN A 126 -7.79 -7.02 14.22
N TYR A 127 -6.86 -6.10 14.45
CA TYR A 127 -5.75 -6.24 15.38
C TYR A 127 -5.56 -4.88 16.07
N GLU A 128 -6.08 -4.74 17.28
CA GLU A 128 -6.22 -3.45 17.98
C GLU A 128 -6.85 -2.35 17.10
N ASP A 129 -6.14 -1.25 16.84
CA ASP A 129 -6.57 -0.13 16.00
C ASP A 129 -6.23 -0.33 14.50
N LEU A 130 -5.65 -1.48 14.15
CA LEU A 130 -5.30 -1.87 12.79
C LEU A 130 -6.22 -2.97 12.26
N ALA A 131 -6.22 -3.13 10.94
CA ALA A 131 -6.89 -4.21 10.24
C ALA A 131 -5.93 -4.83 9.21
N SER A 132 -5.89 -6.16 9.19
CA SER A 132 -5.23 -6.93 8.15
C SER A 132 -6.13 -7.01 6.91
N VAL A 133 -5.57 -6.69 5.75
CA VAL A 133 -6.24 -6.81 4.44
C VAL A 133 -5.35 -7.56 3.46
N TYR A 134 -5.97 -8.18 2.46
CA TYR A 134 -5.31 -9.17 1.62
C TYR A 134 -5.15 -8.67 0.19
N ARG A 135 -4.00 -8.98 -0.40
CA ARG A 135 -3.64 -8.57 -1.75
C ARG A 135 -2.98 -9.72 -2.49
N ILE A 136 -3.02 -9.67 -3.81
CA ILE A 136 -2.29 -10.58 -4.70
C ILE A 136 -1.17 -9.78 -5.34
N GLN A 137 0.05 -10.31 -5.31
CA GLN A 137 1.16 -9.73 -6.06
C GLN A 137 1.04 -10.08 -7.55
N VAL A 138 1.17 -9.09 -8.42
CA VAL A 138 1.16 -9.27 -9.87
C VAL A 138 2.38 -8.63 -10.50
N MET A 139 2.93 -9.27 -11.53
CA MET A 139 4.03 -8.70 -12.32
C MET A 139 3.43 -7.81 -13.41
N VAL A 140 3.78 -6.52 -13.39
CA VAL A 140 3.36 -5.53 -14.40
C VAL A 140 4.42 -5.44 -15.49
N SER A 141 5.70 -5.55 -15.13
CA SER A 141 6.83 -5.71 -16.03
C SER A 141 7.95 -6.50 -15.31
N PRO A 142 9.06 -6.90 -15.96
CA PRO A 142 10.14 -7.63 -15.29
C PRO A 142 10.65 -6.97 -14.00
N ASP A 143 10.64 -5.64 -13.96
CA ASP A 143 11.15 -4.85 -12.83
C ASP A 143 10.05 -4.16 -12.01
N ASN A 144 8.78 -4.26 -12.42
CA ASN A 144 7.68 -3.56 -11.75
C ASN A 144 6.62 -4.54 -11.26
N ARG A 145 6.42 -4.53 -9.94
CA ARG A 145 5.42 -5.33 -9.25
C ARG A 145 4.21 -4.46 -8.91
N GLY A 146 3.04 -4.93 -9.27
CA GLY A 146 1.76 -4.38 -8.85
C GLY A 146 1.09 -5.28 -7.82
N SER A 147 -0.07 -4.86 -7.35
CA SER A 147 -0.92 -5.72 -6.53
C SER A 147 -2.40 -5.45 -6.75
N ILE A 148 -3.19 -6.50 -6.61
CA ILE A 148 -4.65 -6.48 -6.69
C ILE A 148 -5.19 -6.66 -5.27
N ALA A 149 -6.11 -5.79 -4.84
CA ALA A 149 -6.81 -5.99 -3.58
C ALA A 149 -7.82 -7.14 -3.69
N ILE A 150 -7.92 -7.97 -2.64
CA ILE A 150 -9.00 -8.94 -2.55
C ILE A 150 -10.24 -8.23 -1.99
N HIS A 151 -11.38 -8.39 -2.65
CA HIS A 151 -12.67 -7.86 -2.22
C HIS A 151 -13.57 -8.98 -1.68
N ASN A 152 -14.59 -8.64 -0.91
CA ASN A 152 -15.57 -9.58 -0.38
C ASN A 152 -16.29 -10.37 -1.48
N SER A 153 -16.46 -9.77 -2.66
CA SER A 153 -16.97 -10.44 -3.86
C SER A 153 -16.02 -11.54 -4.38
N HIS A 154 -14.71 -11.34 -4.28
CA HIS A 154 -13.71 -12.33 -4.68
C HIS A 154 -13.74 -13.56 -3.76
N LEU A 155 -13.91 -13.41 -2.44
CA LEU A 155 -14.06 -14.57 -1.52
C LEU A 155 -15.25 -15.44 -1.91
N LYS A 156 -16.39 -14.79 -2.20
CA LYS A 156 -17.62 -15.49 -2.65
C LYS A 156 -17.39 -16.22 -3.97
N MET A 157 -16.68 -15.59 -4.91
CA MET A 157 -16.31 -16.19 -6.20
C MET A 157 -15.38 -17.40 -6.02
N PHE A 158 -14.43 -17.30 -5.09
CA PHE A 158 -13.45 -18.35 -4.81
C PHE A 158 -14.02 -19.50 -3.98
N GLY A 159 -15.10 -19.26 -3.22
CA GLY A 159 -15.63 -20.21 -2.26
C GLY A 159 -14.70 -20.42 -1.05
N VAL A 160 -13.94 -19.38 -0.68
CA VAL A 160 -12.92 -19.43 0.37
C VAL A 160 -13.31 -18.47 1.49
N ASP A 161 -13.20 -18.93 2.74
CA ASP A 161 -13.41 -18.09 3.91
C ASP A 161 -12.17 -17.25 4.25
N ILE A 162 -12.37 -16.26 5.13
CA ILE A 162 -11.32 -15.31 5.48
C ILE A 162 -10.18 -15.95 6.30
N ASP A 163 -10.45 -17.00 7.07
CA ASP A 163 -9.44 -17.65 7.90
C ASP A 163 -8.46 -18.41 7.03
N THR A 164 -8.96 -19.19 6.08
CA THR A 164 -8.18 -19.88 5.05
C THR A 164 -7.37 -18.89 4.21
N LEU A 165 -7.98 -17.78 3.80
CA LEU A 165 -7.29 -16.72 3.05
C LEU A 165 -6.13 -16.13 3.87
N HIS A 166 -6.35 -15.87 5.16
CA HIS A 166 -5.36 -15.28 6.05
C HIS A 166 -4.17 -16.20 6.26
N GLU A 167 -4.40 -17.48 6.58
CA GLU A 167 -3.33 -18.46 6.79
C GLU A 167 -2.48 -18.65 5.52
N GLN A 168 -3.13 -18.74 4.35
CA GLN A 168 -2.43 -18.82 3.07
C GLN A 168 -1.58 -17.57 2.83
N ALA A 169 -2.14 -16.39 3.02
CA ALA A 169 -1.45 -15.13 2.81
C ALA A 169 -0.26 -14.93 3.75
N MET A 170 -0.39 -15.29 5.04
CA MET A 170 0.71 -15.27 6.00
C MET A 170 1.81 -16.26 5.62
N THR A 171 1.45 -17.47 5.19
CA THR A 171 2.42 -18.50 4.74
C THR A 171 3.22 -18.03 3.54
N ASN A 172 2.54 -17.52 2.52
CA ASN A 172 3.18 -17.03 1.30
C ASN A 172 4.09 -15.84 1.57
N MET A 173 3.67 -14.91 2.45
CA MET A 173 4.44 -13.71 2.77
C MET A 173 5.86 -14.07 3.23
N LYS A 174 6.01 -15.10 4.07
CA LYS A 174 7.33 -15.58 4.54
C LYS A 174 8.23 -16.09 3.41
N GLN A 175 7.64 -16.64 2.34
CA GLN A 175 8.38 -17.20 1.20
C GLN A 175 8.67 -16.15 0.12
N MET A 176 7.66 -15.33 -0.22
CA MET A 176 7.73 -14.35 -1.30
C MET A 176 8.43 -13.05 -0.89
N LEU A 177 8.23 -12.65 0.36
CA LEU A 177 8.63 -11.35 0.91
C LEU A 177 9.23 -11.56 2.30
N PRO A 178 10.32 -12.34 2.45
CA PRO A 178 10.90 -12.66 3.76
C PRO A 178 11.15 -11.39 4.59
N TYR A 179 11.06 -11.51 5.92
CA TYR A 179 11.19 -10.35 6.79
C TYR A 179 12.59 -9.72 6.66
N PHE A 180 12.63 -8.40 6.83
CA PHE A 180 13.85 -7.60 6.92
C PHE A 180 13.92 -7.01 8.32
N PHE A 181 15.05 -7.21 9.01
CA PHE A 181 15.25 -6.71 10.36
C PHE A 181 16.69 -6.23 10.57
N GLU A 182 16.85 -4.91 10.67
CA GLU A 182 18.15 -4.25 10.82
C GLU A 182 18.09 -3.07 11.79
N SER A 183 19.25 -2.70 12.34
CA SER A 183 19.36 -1.51 13.18
C SER A 183 19.11 -0.25 12.36
N LEU A 184 18.37 0.72 12.91
CA LEU A 184 18.16 1.99 12.25
C LEU A 184 19.49 2.70 11.95
N ASN A 185 20.48 2.56 12.83
CA ASN A 185 21.81 3.15 12.63
C ASN A 185 22.53 2.50 11.43
N GLU A 186 22.39 1.19 11.23
CA GLU A 186 22.98 0.48 10.08
C GLU A 186 22.35 0.95 8.76
N ILE A 187 21.02 1.06 8.73
CA ILE A 187 20.28 1.57 7.57
C ILE A 187 20.71 3.00 7.24
N LEU A 188 20.81 3.88 8.24
CA LEU A 188 21.27 5.25 8.04
C LEU A 188 22.72 5.33 7.56
N ALA A 189 23.60 4.47 8.09
CA ALA A 189 24.99 4.38 7.64
C ALA A 189 25.07 3.99 6.16
N GLU A 190 24.31 2.98 5.74
CA GLU A 190 24.26 2.55 4.34
C GLU A 190 23.80 3.69 3.43
N MET A 191 22.71 4.37 3.79
CA MET A 191 22.15 5.48 3.02
C MET A 191 23.11 6.67 2.88
N MET A 192 23.91 6.94 3.89
CA MET A 192 24.86 8.07 3.92
C MET A 192 26.26 7.72 3.39
N GLY A 193 26.53 6.45 3.06
CA GLY A 193 27.88 5.98 2.71
C GLY A 193 28.85 5.96 3.89
N GLY A 194 28.31 5.84 5.11
CA GLY A 194 28.99 5.93 6.41
C GLY A 194 28.30 6.94 7.34
N LEU A 195 28.32 6.68 8.65
CA LEU A 195 27.85 7.65 9.65
C LEU A 195 29.00 8.59 10.06
N PRO A 196 28.79 9.92 10.09
CA PRO A 196 29.71 10.84 10.75
C PRO A 196 29.89 10.46 12.22
N GLU A 197 31.08 10.72 12.76
CA GLU A 197 31.45 10.38 14.15
C GLU A 197 30.49 11.02 15.18
N GLU A 198 29.93 12.19 14.89
CA GLU A 198 28.95 12.86 15.76
C GLU A 198 27.61 12.09 15.87
N PHE A 199 27.18 11.40 14.80
CA PHE A 199 25.96 10.58 14.82
C PHE A 199 26.16 9.27 15.58
N MET A 200 27.37 8.73 15.61
CA MET A 200 27.68 7.54 16.41
C MET A 200 27.59 7.82 17.91
N VAL A 201 27.98 9.02 18.34
CA VAL A 201 27.87 9.46 19.74
C VAL A 201 26.40 9.65 20.15
N LEU A 202 25.59 10.29 19.31
CA LEU A 202 24.14 10.42 19.53
C LEU A 202 23.42 9.07 19.57
N GLY A 203 23.81 8.13 18.69
CA GLY A 203 23.25 6.78 18.66
C GLY A 203 23.59 5.92 19.88
N ALA A 204 24.63 6.28 20.64
CA ALA A 204 24.98 5.62 21.90
C ALA A 204 24.15 6.11 23.09
N GLU A 205 23.54 7.31 23.00
CA GLU A 205 22.69 7.88 24.05
C GLU A 205 21.20 7.52 23.89
N ILE A 206 20.77 7.15 22.68
CA ILE A 206 19.39 6.77 22.38
C ILE A 206 19.24 5.25 22.53
N SER A 207 18.15 4.78 23.15
CA SER A 207 17.84 3.35 23.21
C SER A 207 17.86 2.75 21.80
N PRO A 208 18.53 1.61 21.58
CA PRO A 208 18.68 1.08 20.23
C PRO A 208 17.31 0.82 19.58
N MET A 209 17.20 1.20 18.31
CA MET A 209 15.98 1.06 17.51
C MET A 209 16.26 0.20 16.29
N TRP A 210 15.32 -0.66 15.95
CA TRP A 210 15.40 -1.51 14.78
C TRP A 210 14.19 -1.31 13.88
N VAL A 211 14.37 -1.60 12.60
CA VAL A 211 13.31 -1.54 11.59
C VAL A 211 12.92 -2.96 11.23
N LEU A 212 11.64 -3.31 11.43
CA LEU A 212 11.03 -4.53 10.92
C LEU A 212 10.23 -4.20 9.66
N SER A 213 10.60 -4.80 8.54
CA SER A 213 9.90 -4.71 7.25
C SER A 213 9.97 -6.05 6.52
N ASN A 214 9.87 -6.03 5.19
CA ASN A 214 10.14 -7.17 4.33
C ASN A 214 11.29 -6.88 3.37
N SER A 215 11.71 -7.90 2.62
CA SER A 215 12.83 -7.81 1.67
C SER A 215 12.67 -6.74 0.59
N GLU A 216 11.44 -6.35 0.27
CA GLU A 216 11.12 -5.29 -0.70
C GLU A 216 10.92 -3.92 -0.03
N LYS A 217 11.03 -3.85 1.30
CA LYS A 217 10.77 -2.66 2.13
C LYS A 217 9.40 -2.03 1.82
N MET A 218 8.41 -2.86 1.49
CA MET A 218 7.07 -2.39 1.11
C MET A 218 5.96 -3.23 1.71
N GLN A 219 5.04 -2.58 2.42
CA GLN A 219 3.92 -3.24 3.11
C GLN A 219 4.38 -4.29 4.15
N GLY A 220 5.60 -4.13 4.69
CA GLY A 220 6.24 -5.09 5.60
C GLY A 220 5.83 -4.95 7.06
N ALA A 221 5.08 -3.91 7.44
CA ALA A 221 4.55 -3.79 8.80
C ALA A 221 3.68 -4.98 9.20
N SER A 222 3.11 -5.72 8.24
CA SER A 222 2.36 -6.95 8.48
C SER A 222 3.16 -8.05 9.20
N TYR A 223 4.49 -8.00 9.22
CA TYR A 223 5.29 -8.92 10.01
C TYR A 223 5.09 -8.79 11.52
N MET A 224 4.49 -7.72 12.00
CA MET A 224 4.07 -7.63 13.41
C MET A 224 2.95 -8.62 13.78
N LEU A 225 2.32 -9.27 12.80
CA LEU A 225 1.31 -10.32 13.02
C LEU A 225 1.92 -11.72 13.12
N ASP A 226 3.24 -11.87 12.93
CA ASP A 226 3.91 -13.17 12.89
C ASP A 226 4.68 -13.42 14.20
N ASP A 227 4.03 -14.11 15.14
CA ASP A 227 4.62 -14.46 16.44
C ASP A 227 5.95 -15.20 16.32
N THR A 228 6.17 -15.98 15.25
CA THR A 228 7.44 -16.69 15.04
C THR A 228 8.56 -15.70 14.73
N VAL A 229 8.29 -14.69 13.91
CA VAL A 229 9.25 -13.64 13.56
C VAL A 229 9.50 -12.74 14.76
N LEU A 230 8.45 -12.38 15.51
CA LEU A 230 8.60 -11.60 16.73
C LEU A 230 9.41 -12.34 17.80
N GLN A 231 9.22 -13.64 17.96
CA GLN A 231 10.01 -14.45 18.88
C GLN A 231 11.48 -14.50 18.45
N ASP A 232 11.77 -14.74 17.16
CA ASP A 232 13.13 -14.74 16.62
C ASP A 232 13.83 -13.39 16.84
N ILE A 233 13.12 -12.28 16.64
CA ILE A 233 13.62 -10.93 16.92
C ILE A 233 13.87 -10.72 18.41
N SER A 234 12.94 -11.13 19.28
CA SER A 234 13.08 -11.06 20.74
C SER A 234 14.29 -11.83 21.25
N ASP A 235 14.53 -13.03 20.71
CA ASP A 235 15.69 -13.86 21.03
C ASP A 235 16.99 -13.21 20.53
N ARG A 236 16.98 -12.58 19.35
CA ARG A 236 18.14 -11.91 18.75
C ARG A 236 18.56 -10.65 19.50
N ILE A 237 17.61 -9.83 19.95
CA ILE A 237 17.91 -8.56 20.67
C ILE A 237 17.92 -8.71 22.20
N GLY A 238 17.38 -9.81 22.71
CA GLY A 238 17.39 -10.21 24.11
C GLY A 238 16.45 -9.40 25.01
N GLY A 239 15.14 -9.64 24.92
CA GLY A 239 14.14 -9.04 25.82
C GLY A 239 12.76 -8.90 25.17
N ASN A 240 11.79 -8.37 25.92
CA ASN A 240 10.46 -8.08 25.39
C ASN A 240 10.53 -6.98 24.32
N LEU A 241 9.58 -7.01 23.39
CA LEU A 241 9.51 -6.08 22.28
C LEU A 241 8.43 -5.02 22.52
N ILE A 242 8.76 -3.76 22.25
CA ILE A 242 7.79 -2.70 21.99
C ILE A 242 7.76 -2.50 20.48
N ILE A 243 6.58 -2.72 19.88
CA ILE A 243 6.38 -2.63 18.44
C ILE A 243 5.60 -1.36 18.15
N LEU A 244 6.18 -0.47 17.36
CA LEU A 244 5.58 0.78 16.94
C LEU A 244 5.31 0.74 15.43
N PRO A 245 4.06 0.54 14.99
CA PRO A 245 3.70 0.67 13.58
C PRO A 245 4.02 2.08 13.10
N SER A 246 5.08 2.23 12.29
CA SER A 246 5.55 3.54 11.83
C SER A 246 4.84 3.95 10.55
N SER A 247 4.66 2.98 9.66
CA SER A 247 3.93 3.13 8.41
C SER A 247 3.31 1.79 8.04
N VAL A 248 2.65 1.71 6.89
CA VAL A 248 2.25 0.41 6.32
C VAL A 248 3.47 -0.42 5.88
N HIS A 249 4.61 0.23 5.64
CA HIS A 249 5.81 -0.38 5.09
C HIS A 249 6.73 -0.98 6.17
N GLU A 250 6.73 -0.43 7.37
CA GLU A 250 7.59 -0.92 8.47
C GLU A 250 7.07 -0.61 9.87
N CYS A 251 7.57 -1.39 10.83
CA CYS A 251 7.47 -1.14 12.26
C CYS A 251 8.84 -0.74 12.82
N ILE A 252 8.84 0.17 13.79
CA ILE A 252 10.01 0.38 14.66
C ILE A 252 9.89 -0.58 15.83
N ILE A 253 10.96 -1.32 16.08
CA ILE A 253 11.08 -2.23 17.21
C ILE A 253 12.03 -1.60 18.22
N LEU A 254 11.58 -1.55 19.48
CA LEU A 254 12.40 -1.21 20.63
C LEU A 254 12.47 -2.42 21.55
N ARG A 255 13.60 -2.59 22.23
CA ARG A 255 13.66 -3.50 23.37
C ARG A 255 13.05 -2.80 24.58
N GLU A 256 12.14 -3.47 25.28
CA GLU A 256 11.65 -2.99 26.57
C GLU A 256 12.82 -2.95 27.56
N ASP A 257 13.14 -1.77 28.09
CA ASP A 257 14.16 -1.59 29.12
C ASP A 257 13.50 -1.55 30.50
N GLU A 258 14.11 -2.16 31.51
CA GLU A 258 13.53 -2.27 32.87
C GLU A 258 13.22 -0.90 33.51
N ASN A 259 13.84 0.17 33.00
CA ASN A 259 13.63 1.54 33.47
C ASN A 259 12.51 2.30 32.75
N MET A 260 11.99 1.82 31.61
CA MET A 260 10.84 2.48 30.95
C MET A 260 9.54 2.36 31.77
N ASN A 261 9.43 1.31 32.60
CA ASN A 261 8.31 1.14 33.54
C ASN A 261 8.41 2.04 34.80
N LYS A 262 9.52 2.76 35.02
CA LYS A 262 9.69 3.62 36.21
C LYS A 262 9.32 5.09 35.98
N SER A 263 9.22 5.54 34.73
CA SER A 263 8.64 6.83 34.36
C SER A 263 7.21 6.61 33.89
N GLY A 264 6.27 6.51 34.82
CA GLY A 264 4.88 6.19 34.50
C GLY A 264 4.24 7.17 33.51
N THR A 265 3.87 6.67 32.34
CA THR A 265 2.83 7.25 31.45
C THR A 265 2.13 6.18 30.60
N ALA A 266 2.03 4.92 31.05
CA ALA A 266 1.23 3.89 30.36
C ALA A 266 -0.30 4.07 30.54
N GLY A 267 -0.74 5.08 31.31
CA GLY A 267 -2.15 5.30 31.65
C GLY A 267 -2.88 6.41 30.89
N GLU A 268 -2.19 7.24 30.08
CA GLU A 268 -2.82 8.46 29.51
C GLU A 268 -2.81 8.56 27.97
N LEU A 269 -2.22 7.60 27.25
CA LEU A 269 -2.23 7.61 25.78
C LEU A 269 -3.44 6.87 25.15
N SER A 270 -4.36 6.31 25.95
CA SER A 270 -5.59 5.69 25.45
C SER A 270 -6.79 6.64 25.34
N LYS A 271 -6.57 7.96 25.46
CA LYS A 271 -7.61 8.98 25.26
C LYS A 271 -7.04 10.21 24.56
N ARG A 272 -6.97 10.17 23.24
CA ARG A 272 -7.18 11.32 22.35
C ARG A 272 -7.33 10.89 20.91
#